data_AF-A0A3D1UWU1-F1
#
_entry.id   AF-A0A3D1UWU1-F1
#
_cell.length_a   1.000
_cell.length_b   1.000
_cell.length_c   1.000
_cell.angle_alpha   90.00
_cell.angle_beta   90.00
_cell.angle_gamma   90.00
#
_symmetry.space_group_name_H-M   'P 1'
#
loop_
_entity.id
_entity.type
_entity.pdbx_description
1 polymer ?
#
loop_
_entity_poly.entity_id
_entity_poly.type
_entity_poly.pdbx_seq_one_letter_code
_entity_poly.pdbx_strand_id
1 'polypeptide(L)'
;MMIERREDISKDDALPVFLWADECQFFALEYDQKFQTTARSSRTLTVYATQNLGNLHDGYGKEKAASLIGNLGTKFFCQNGEFETNEWASKSIGQEIVLRKNKSFGDSKSSSMKGDDNKSLSYSEGFSEQKDYRIDPADFSTLQTGGPRGQCKVGFVFWQSGRILNNGNVFVRSTIEQECRRGCGAKFVRHCPKVPTVGKGDFVGEHRIFLPSDLFCIIAFLLSLSLPAAGFILIYTNNDIEFGYYNSVFYCDLSTLCFYMLSVVLDIFCACLQRIPGILKSLVSGNTRQEKKYLKAIIWQDAVLGYYAICVGMTLWFQYHLFNYRELGFVLGFWLMLCMFFRFLRLSGKQEINPNK
;
A
#
# COMPACT_ATOMS: atom_id res chain seq x y z
N MET A 1 -37.12 -23.91 -30.95
CA MET A 1 -35.84 -24.67 -31.07
C MET A 1 -36.06 -26.08 -30.49
N MET A 2 -35.29 -27.12 -30.87
CA MET A 2 -35.51 -28.52 -30.38
C MET A 2 -35.47 -28.64 -28.84
N ILE A 3 -34.70 -27.76 -28.19
CA ILE A 3 -34.54 -27.70 -26.72
C ILE A 3 -35.83 -27.29 -25.99
N GLU A 4 -36.64 -26.39 -26.57
CA GLU A 4 -37.91 -25.95 -25.95
C GLU A 4 -39.02 -27.01 -26.05
N ARG A 5 -38.86 -28.00 -26.93
CA ARG A 5 -39.84 -29.08 -27.17
C ARG A 5 -39.44 -30.38 -26.47
N ARG A 6 -38.54 -30.31 -25.49
CA ARG A 6 -38.11 -31.44 -24.69
C ARG A 6 -39.28 -31.98 -23.84
N GLU A 7 -39.65 -33.24 -24.08
CA GLU A 7 -40.75 -33.90 -23.35
C GLU A 7 -40.37 -34.22 -21.89
N ASP A 8 -39.08 -34.37 -21.62
CA ASP A 8 -38.54 -34.73 -20.31
C ASP A 8 -38.57 -33.58 -19.29
N ILE A 9 -38.79 -32.32 -19.70
CA ILE A 9 -38.91 -31.15 -18.79
C ILE A 9 -40.00 -31.35 -17.72
N SER A 10 -41.05 -32.13 -18.03
CA SER A 10 -42.15 -32.47 -17.12
C SER A 10 -41.73 -33.35 -15.94
N LYS A 11 -40.56 -33.99 -16.01
CA LYS A 11 -40.06 -34.89 -14.98
C LYS A 11 -39.13 -34.16 -14.02
N ASP A 12 -39.18 -34.52 -12.75
CA ASP A 12 -38.32 -33.89 -11.73
C ASP A 12 -36.83 -34.20 -11.91
N ASP A 13 -36.51 -35.38 -12.44
CA ASP A 13 -35.14 -35.86 -12.74
C ASP A 13 -34.53 -35.26 -14.02
N ALA A 14 -35.27 -34.38 -14.71
CA ALA A 14 -34.81 -33.78 -15.95
C ALA A 14 -33.52 -32.96 -15.76
N LEU A 15 -32.46 -33.40 -16.43
CA LEU A 15 -31.16 -32.75 -16.38
C LEU A 15 -31.18 -31.39 -17.10
N PRO A 16 -30.53 -30.36 -16.53
CA PRO A 16 -30.40 -29.06 -17.17
C PRO A 16 -29.54 -29.17 -18.43
N VAL A 17 -29.86 -28.37 -19.44
CA VAL A 17 -29.08 -28.29 -20.69
C VAL A 17 -28.18 -27.07 -20.63
N PHE A 18 -26.91 -27.26 -20.98
CA PHE A 18 -25.96 -26.18 -21.11
C PHE A 18 -25.80 -25.83 -22.58
N LEU A 19 -26.11 -24.58 -22.93
CA LEU A 19 -25.86 -24.01 -24.24
C LEU A 19 -24.66 -23.06 -24.11
N TRP A 20 -23.54 -23.43 -24.73
CA TRP A 20 -22.31 -22.64 -24.72
C TRP A 20 -22.03 -22.09 -26.11
N ALA A 21 -21.88 -20.77 -26.21
CA ALA A 21 -21.55 -20.07 -27.44
C ALA A 21 -20.35 -19.15 -27.19
N ASP A 22 -19.18 -19.63 -27.59
CA ASP A 22 -17.98 -18.82 -27.69
C ASP A 22 -18.04 -17.94 -28.94
N GLU A 23 -17.58 -16.69 -28.85
CA GLU A 23 -17.75 -15.67 -29.90
C GLU A 23 -19.16 -15.63 -30.48
N CYS A 24 -20.16 -15.45 -29.61
CA CYS A 24 -21.57 -15.64 -29.93
C CYS A 24 -22.12 -14.78 -31.06
N GLN A 25 -21.44 -13.68 -31.42
CA GLN A 25 -21.79 -12.84 -32.57
C GLN A 25 -21.75 -13.61 -33.91
N PHE A 26 -20.94 -14.66 -34.03
CA PHE A 26 -20.89 -15.49 -35.24
C PHE A 26 -22.08 -16.46 -35.35
N PHE A 27 -22.77 -16.70 -34.24
CA PHE A 27 -23.91 -17.63 -34.15
C PHE A 27 -25.23 -16.89 -33.95
N ALA A 28 -25.26 -15.59 -34.25
CA ALA A 28 -26.41 -14.74 -33.97
C ALA A 28 -27.65 -15.17 -34.77
N LEU A 29 -28.68 -15.62 -34.05
CA LEU A 29 -29.99 -15.90 -34.60
C LEU A 29 -31.00 -14.88 -34.08
N GLU A 30 -31.94 -14.46 -34.93
CA GLU A 30 -32.99 -13.52 -34.51
C GLU A 30 -33.87 -14.05 -33.38
N TYR A 31 -33.91 -15.37 -33.22
CA TYR A 31 -34.70 -16.05 -32.20
C TYR A 31 -34.02 -16.08 -30.83
N ASP A 32 -32.71 -15.82 -30.71
CA ASP A 32 -31.97 -16.01 -29.46
C ASP A 32 -32.51 -15.14 -28.32
N GLN A 33 -32.88 -13.89 -28.62
CA GLN A 33 -33.51 -13.00 -27.64
C GLN A 33 -34.82 -13.59 -27.09
N LYS A 34 -35.66 -14.17 -27.96
CA LYS A 34 -36.92 -14.80 -27.57
C LYS A 34 -36.67 -16.10 -26.81
N PHE A 35 -35.66 -16.85 -27.21
CA PHE A 35 -35.28 -18.07 -26.50
C PHE A 35 -34.79 -17.78 -25.08
N GLN A 36 -34.06 -16.68 -24.83
CA GLN A 36 -33.61 -16.34 -23.48
C GLN A 36 -34.75 -16.05 -22.51
N THR A 37 -35.92 -15.60 -22.97
CA THR A 37 -37.08 -15.38 -22.08
C THR A 37 -37.76 -16.70 -21.67
N THR A 38 -37.65 -17.75 -22.49
CA THR A 38 -38.20 -19.10 -22.25
C THR A 38 -37.14 -20.10 -21.77
N ALA A 39 -35.85 -19.76 -21.78
CA ALA A 39 -34.75 -20.65 -21.40
C ALA A 39 -34.90 -21.19 -19.97
N ARG A 40 -35.47 -20.39 -19.06
CA ARG A 40 -35.72 -20.81 -17.67
C ARG A 40 -36.74 -21.95 -17.57
N SER A 41 -37.83 -21.91 -18.33
CA SER A 41 -38.85 -22.98 -18.27
C SER A 41 -38.34 -24.28 -18.90
N SER A 42 -37.41 -24.18 -19.87
CA SER A 42 -36.74 -25.33 -20.46
C SER A 42 -35.54 -25.86 -19.67
N ARG A 43 -35.29 -25.33 -18.46
CA ARG A 43 -34.11 -25.65 -17.61
C ARG A 43 -32.78 -25.53 -18.40
N THR A 44 -32.71 -24.56 -19.32
CA THR A 44 -31.53 -24.32 -20.14
C THR A 44 -30.69 -23.19 -19.53
N LEU A 45 -29.39 -23.45 -19.35
CA LEU A 45 -28.40 -22.46 -18.96
C LEU A 45 -27.59 -22.06 -20.18
N THR A 46 -27.63 -20.77 -20.52
CA THR A 46 -26.96 -20.20 -21.68
C THR A 46 -25.73 -19.42 -21.25
N VAL A 47 -24.61 -19.69 -21.92
CA VAL A 47 -23.35 -18.99 -21.74
C VAL A 47 -22.95 -18.38 -23.08
N TYR A 48 -22.96 -17.06 -23.13
CA TYR A 48 -22.50 -16.29 -24.28
C TYR A 48 -21.20 -15.59 -23.91
N ALA A 49 -20.16 -15.84 -24.71
CA ALA A 49 -18.89 -15.14 -24.61
C ALA A 49 -18.67 -14.29 -25.87
N THR A 50 -18.17 -13.08 -25.68
CA THR A 50 -17.80 -12.15 -26.76
C THR A 50 -16.68 -11.24 -26.25
N GLN A 51 -15.86 -10.72 -27.17
CA GLN A 51 -14.73 -9.86 -26.81
C GLN A 51 -15.18 -8.46 -26.35
N ASN A 52 -16.19 -7.89 -27.01
CA ASN A 52 -16.63 -6.53 -26.77
C ASN A 52 -18.12 -6.35 -27.13
N LEU A 53 -18.70 -5.23 -26.71
CA LEU A 53 -20.10 -4.91 -26.97
C LEU A 53 -20.35 -4.57 -28.45
N GLY A 54 -19.37 -3.96 -29.12
CA GLY A 54 -19.42 -3.64 -30.55
C GLY A 54 -19.69 -4.87 -31.43
N ASN A 55 -18.93 -5.95 -31.24
CA ASN A 55 -19.10 -7.21 -31.98
C ASN A 55 -20.50 -7.80 -31.77
N LEU A 56 -21.07 -7.66 -30.57
CA LEU A 56 -22.41 -8.14 -30.28
C LEU A 56 -23.49 -7.28 -30.97
N HIS A 57 -23.28 -5.96 -31.02
CA HIS A 57 -24.15 -5.04 -31.76
C HIS A 57 -24.11 -5.32 -33.27
N ASP A 58 -22.95 -5.67 -33.82
CA ASP A 58 -22.81 -6.02 -35.23
C ASP A 58 -23.52 -7.35 -35.57
N GLY A 59 -23.43 -8.34 -34.68
CA GLY A 59 -24.07 -9.65 -34.89
C GLY A 59 -25.60 -9.64 -34.76
N TYR A 60 -26.14 -8.99 -33.71
CA TYR A 60 -27.58 -9.04 -33.40
C TYR A 60 -28.33 -7.75 -33.79
N GLY A 61 -27.63 -6.65 -34.00
CA GLY A 61 -28.22 -5.31 -34.00
C GLY A 61 -28.37 -4.74 -32.58
N LYS A 62 -28.19 -3.42 -32.45
CA LYS A 62 -28.13 -2.71 -31.16
C LYS A 62 -29.31 -2.99 -30.21
N GLU A 63 -30.54 -2.94 -30.72
CA GLU A 63 -31.75 -3.15 -29.89
C GLU A 63 -31.90 -4.60 -29.43
N LYS A 64 -31.70 -5.55 -30.34
CA LYS A 64 -31.80 -6.99 -30.02
C LYS A 64 -30.69 -7.41 -29.07
N ALA A 65 -29.46 -6.92 -29.28
CA ALA A 65 -28.32 -7.14 -28.39
C ALA A 65 -28.58 -6.58 -26.98
N ALA A 66 -29.08 -5.35 -26.87
CA ALA A 66 -29.43 -4.76 -25.58
C ALA A 66 -30.51 -5.58 -24.85
N SER A 67 -31.53 -6.06 -25.57
CA SER A 67 -32.56 -6.92 -24.98
C SER A 67 -32.01 -8.30 -24.57
N LEU A 68 -31.14 -8.91 -25.39
CA LEU A 68 -30.47 -10.17 -25.07
C LEU A 68 -29.64 -10.02 -23.79
N ILE A 69 -28.80 -8.99 -23.71
CA ILE A 69 -27.97 -8.69 -22.54
C ILE A 69 -28.82 -8.40 -21.30
N GLY A 70 -29.98 -7.76 -21.49
CA GLY A 70 -30.94 -7.49 -20.41
C GLY A 70 -31.49 -8.77 -19.77
N ASN A 71 -31.71 -9.82 -20.57
CA ASN A 71 -32.19 -11.11 -20.07
C ASN A 71 -31.10 -11.93 -19.35
N LEU A 72 -29.82 -11.64 -19.61
CA LEU A 72 -28.69 -12.31 -18.97
C LEU A 72 -28.41 -11.70 -17.59
N GLY A 73 -28.96 -12.31 -16.54
CA GLY A 73 -28.84 -11.78 -15.16
C GLY A 73 -27.43 -11.82 -14.57
N THR A 74 -26.55 -12.69 -15.07
CA THR A 74 -25.19 -12.90 -14.57
C THR A 74 -24.18 -12.48 -15.62
N LYS A 75 -23.20 -11.65 -15.24
CA LYS A 75 -22.18 -11.12 -16.14
C LYS A 75 -20.79 -11.29 -15.54
N PHE A 76 -19.86 -11.71 -16.38
CA PHE A 76 -18.44 -11.78 -16.08
C PHE A 76 -17.72 -10.81 -17.00
N PHE A 77 -17.07 -9.80 -16.42
CA PHE A 77 -16.26 -8.84 -17.14
C PHE A 77 -14.79 -9.21 -16.95
N CYS A 78 -14.13 -9.62 -18.03
CA CYS A 78 -12.71 -9.90 -18.03
C CYS A 78 -11.92 -8.65 -18.46
N GLN A 79 -10.60 -8.79 -18.62
CA GLN A 79 -9.78 -7.71 -19.16
C GLN A 79 -10.28 -7.31 -20.55
N ASN A 80 -10.56 -6.02 -20.71
CA ASN A 80 -11.05 -5.45 -21.96
C ASN A 80 -10.43 -4.07 -22.21
N GLY A 81 -10.06 -3.82 -23.47
CA GLY A 81 -9.41 -2.58 -23.91
C GLY A 81 -10.37 -1.52 -24.45
N GLU A 82 -11.62 -1.88 -24.75
CA GLU A 82 -12.58 -0.95 -25.34
C GLU A 82 -13.28 -0.09 -24.28
N PHE A 83 -13.22 1.24 -24.46
CA PHE A 83 -13.81 2.19 -23.53
C PHE A 83 -15.33 2.04 -23.39
N GLU A 84 -16.07 1.92 -24.49
CA GLU A 84 -17.54 1.86 -24.46
C GLU A 84 -18.05 0.66 -23.64
N THR A 85 -17.46 -0.52 -23.86
CA THR A 85 -17.80 -1.72 -23.09
C THR A 85 -17.45 -1.57 -21.61
N ASN A 86 -16.32 -0.94 -21.28
CA ASN A 86 -15.89 -0.73 -19.89
C ASN A 86 -16.77 0.31 -19.17
N GLU A 87 -17.18 1.37 -19.86
CA GLU A 87 -18.11 2.36 -19.34
C GLU A 87 -19.49 1.74 -19.12
N TRP A 88 -19.97 0.95 -20.08
CA TRP A 88 -21.21 0.19 -19.95
C TRP A 88 -21.18 -0.77 -18.76
N ALA A 89 -20.07 -1.49 -18.56
CA ALA A 89 -19.87 -2.38 -17.41
C ALA A 89 -19.92 -1.61 -16.07
N SER A 90 -19.22 -0.48 -15.99
CA SER A 90 -19.17 0.38 -14.80
C SER A 90 -20.55 0.94 -14.44
N LYS A 91 -21.29 1.44 -15.45
CA LYS A 91 -22.68 1.90 -15.30
C LYS A 91 -23.62 0.77 -14.87
N SER A 92 -23.41 -0.45 -15.38
CA SER A 92 -24.23 -1.62 -15.03
C SER A 92 -24.04 -2.06 -13.57
N ILE A 93 -22.81 -1.96 -13.05
CA ILE A 93 -22.50 -2.30 -11.65
C ILE A 93 -23.05 -1.25 -10.67
N GLY A 94 -22.96 0.02 -11.05
CA GLY A 94 -23.56 1.15 -10.34
C GLY A 94 -22.58 2.20 -9.87
N GLN A 95 -23.13 3.26 -9.29
CA GLN A 95 -22.41 4.41 -8.74
C GLN A 95 -22.63 4.52 -7.24
N GLU A 96 -21.69 5.13 -6.53
CA GLU A 96 -21.80 5.46 -5.13
C GLU A 96 -21.52 6.94 -4.88
N ILE A 97 -22.14 7.48 -3.83
CA ILE A 97 -21.92 8.87 -3.42
C ILE A 97 -20.68 8.90 -2.53
N VAL A 98 -19.63 9.56 -3.01
CA VAL A 98 -18.37 9.75 -2.29
C VAL A 98 -18.34 11.19 -1.77
N LEU A 99 -18.15 11.31 -0.45
CA LEU A 99 -17.91 12.59 0.22
C LEU A 99 -16.44 12.99 0.02
N ARG A 100 -16.20 13.98 -0.83
CA ARG A 100 -14.87 14.56 -1.05
C ARG A 100 -14.69 15.80 -0.18
N LYS A 101 -13.62 15.78 0.62
CA LYS A 101 -13.22 16.87 1.50
C LYS A 101 -12.16 17.72 0.81
N ASN A 102 -12.49 18.98 0.53
CA ASN A 102 -11.54 19.94 -0.01
C ASN A 102 -10.97 20.77 1.14
N LYS A 103 -9.64 20.74 1.30
CA LYS A 103 -8.90 21.59 2.23
C LYS A 103 -8.13 22.63 1.42
N SER A 104 -8.50 23.90 1.55
CA SER A 104 -7.77 25.01 0.94
C SER A 104 -6.95 25.72 2.00
N PHE A 105 -5.64 25.89 1.73
CA PHE A 105 -4.71 26.61 2.59
C PHE A 105 -4.22 27.87 1.87
N GLY A 106 -4.52 29.04 2.41
CA GLY A 106 -4.01 30.32 1.94
C GLY A 106 -3.01 30.92 2.93
N ASP A 107 -1.76 31.13 2.48
CA ASP A 107 -0.76 31.91 3.22
C ASP A 107 -0.62 33.27 2.52
N SER A 108 -1.24 34.30 3.11
CA SER A 108 -1.16 35.67 2.60
C SER A 108 -0.13 36.44 3.42
N LYS A 109 1.01 36.76 2.81
CA LYS A 109 2.00 37.69 3.39
C LYS A 109 1.86 39.05 2.71
N SER A 110 1.35 40.04 3.43
CA SER A 110 1.44 41.43 3.02
C SER A 110 2.55 42.11 3.82
N SER A 111 3.67 42.44 3.18
CA SER A 111 4.73 43.24 3.80
C SER A 111 4.41 44.72 3.69
N SER A 112 4.20 45.41 4.82
CA SER A 112 4.13 46.88 4.86
C SER A 112 5.48 47.45 5.30
N MET A 113 5.90 48.58 4.74
CA MET A 113 7.20 49.22 5.00
C MET A 113 7.33 49.84 6.41
N LYS A 114 6.35 49.61 7.28
CA LYS A 114 6.33 49.99 8.70
C LYS A 114 5.95 48.77 9.54
N GLY A 115 6.87 47.82 9.70
CA GLY A 115 7.04 46.99 10.89
C GLY A 115 5.88 46.16 11.45
N ASP A 116 4.73 46.05 10.79
CA ASP A 116 3.62 45.20 11.23
C ASP A 116 3.46 44.01 10.27
N ASP A 117 4.07 42.89 10.67
CA ASP A 117 3.92 41.59 10.01
C ASP A 117 2.60 40.94 10.44
N ASN A 118 1.50 41.32 9.78
CA ASN A 118 0.22 40.61 9.96
C ASN A 118 0.19 39.33 9.11
N LYS A 119 0.51 38.19 9.74
CA LYS A 119 0.39 36.88 9.10
C LYS A 119 -1.05 36.37 9.23
N SER A 120 -1.81 36.40 8.14
CA SER A 120 -3.15 35.81 8.08
C SER A 120 -3.07 34.39 7.52
N LEU A 121 -3.36 33.40 8.37
CA LEU A 121 -3.55 32.01 7.96
C LEU A 121 -5.03 31.79 7.69
N SER A 122 -5.41 31.59 6.43
CA SER A 122 -6.79 31.25 6.05
C SER A 122 -6.91 29.74 5.86
N TYR A 123 -7.74 29.09 6.67
CA TYR A 123 -8.11 27.69 6.55
C TYR A 123 -9.59 27.60 6.18
N SER A 124 -9.87 27.03 5.01
CA SER A 124 -11.24 26.76 4.56
C SER A 124 -11.41 25.27 4.27
N GLU A 125 -12.47 24.71 4.84
CA GLU A 125 -12.83 23.30 4.71
C GLU A 125 -14.23 23.22 4.08
N GLY A 126 -14.31 22.56 2.93
CA GLY A 126 -15.57 22.32 2.22
C GLY A 126 -15.80 20.84 2.00
N PHE A 127 -17.05 20.39 2.21
CA PHE A 127 -17.49 19.05 1.85
C PHE A 127 -18.29 19.13 0.56
N SER A 128 -17.97 18.24 -0.39
CA SER A 128 -18.73 18.09 -1.63
C SER A 128 -19.08 16.62 -1.82
N GLU A 129 -20.34 16.35 -2.11
CA GLU A 129 -20.80 15.02 -2.49
C GLU A 129 -20.69 14.87 -4.01
N GLN A 130 -20.03 13.81 -4.47
CA GLN A 130 -19.93 13.48 -5.89
C GLN A 130 -20.35 12.02 -6.09
N LYS A 131 -21.03 11.73 -7.21
CA LYS A 131 -21.34 10.36 -7.60
C LYS A 131 -20.18 9.82 -8.43
N ASP A 132 -19.49 8.83 -7.88
CA ASP A 132 -18.40 8.12 -8.56
C ASP A 132 -18.83 6.69 -8.91
N TYR A 133 -18.21 6.09 -9.93
CA TYR A 133 -18.43 4.68 -10.24
C TYR A 133 -17.87 3.79 -9.14
N ARG A 134 -18.58 2.69 -8.81
CA ARG A 134 -18.07 1.70 -7.84
C ARG A 134 -16.84 0.95 -8.35
N ILE A 135 -16.70 0.86 -9.67
CA ILE A 135 -15.51 0.36 -10.37
C ILE A 135 -15.27 1.34 -11.51
N ASP A 136 -14.04 1.86 -11.61
CA ASP A 136 -13.69 2.78 -12.69
C ASP A 136 -13.61 2.02 -14.03
N PRO A 137 -14.09 2.57 -15.16
CA PRO A 137 -13.86 1.99 -16.48
C PRO A 137 -12.39 1.60 -16.74
N ALA A 138 -11.44 2.35 -16.20
CA ALA A 138 -10.01 2.05 -16.31
C ALA A 138 -9.62 0.74 -15.61
N ASP A 139 -10.30 0.35 -14.53
CA ASP A 139 -9.98 -0.87 -13.79
C ASP A 139 -10.10 -2.13 -14.65
N PHE A 140 -11.06 -2.17 -15.58
CA PHE A 140 -11.26 -3.31 -16.49
C PHE A 140 -10.07 -3.52 -17.43
N SER A 141 -9.39 -2.45 -17.84
CA SER A 141 -8.19 -2.53 -18.68
C SER A 141 -6.98 -3.13 -17.95
N THR A 142 -6.98 -3.06 -16.61
CA THR A 142 -5.87 -3.48 -15.73
C THR A 142 -6.02 -4.91 -15.20
N LEU A 143 -7.13 -5.59 -15.51
CA LEU A 143 -7.36 -6.98 -15.09
C LEU A 143 -6.29 -7.91 -15.69
N GLN A 144 -6.03 -9.03 -15.02
CA GLN A 144 -5.01 -9.98 -15.47
C GLN A 144 -5.49 -10.74 -16.71
N THR A 145 -4.68 -10.76 -17.76
CA THR A 145 -5.02 -11.29 -19.11
C THR A 145 -4.80 -12.79 -19.28
N GLY A 146 -4.59 -13.55 -18.21
CA GLY A 146 -4.21 -14.96 -18.31
C GLY A 146 -2.88 -15.17 -19.04
N GLY A 147 -2.59 -16.43 -19.37
CA GLY A 147 -1.35 -16.82 -20.05
C GLY A 147 -0.08 -16.45 -19.27
N PRO A 148 1.11 -16.63 -19.87
CA PRO A 148 2.38 -16.41 -19.16
C PRO A 148 2.52 -14.98 -18.60
N ARG A 149 2.13 -13.96 -19.39
CA ARG A 149 2.21 -12.55 -18.98
C ARG A 149 1.29 -12.23 -17.80
N GLY A 150 0.10 -12.83 -17.75
CA GLY A 150 -0.84 -12.70 -16.63
C GLY A 150 -0.60 -13.69 -15.49
N GLN A 151 0.57 -14.34 -15.41
CA GLN A 151 0.90 -15.37 -14.40
C GLN A 151 -0.08 -16.55 -14.41
N CYS A 152 -0.68 -16.83 -15.57
CA CYS A 152 -1.74 -17.81 -15.75
C CYS A 152 -2.88 -17.61 -14.75
N LYS A 153 -3.20 -16.33 -14.48
CA LYS A 153 -4.38 -15.92 -13.73
C LYS A 153 -5.22 -15.00 -14.61
N VAL A 154 -6.50 -15.28 -14.69
CA VAL A 154 -7.47 -14.48 -15.44
C VAL A 154 -8.26 -13.66 -14.44
N GLY A 155 -8.09 -12.34 -14.46
CA GLY A 155 -8.85 -11.43 -13.62
C GLY A 155 -10.24 -11.19 -14.18
N PHE A 156 -11.24 -11.22 -13.31
CA PHE A 156 -12.63 -10.93 -13.67
C PHE A 156 -13.35 -10.12 -12.61
N VAL A 157 -14.37 -9.39 -13.05
CA VAL A 157 -15.39 -8.79 -12.21
C VAL A 157 -16.69 -9.53 -12.47
N PHE A 158 -17.19 -10.19 -11.44
CA PHE A 158 -18.49 -10.85 -11.45
C PHE A 158 -19.55 -9.89 -10.93
N TRP A 159 -20.65 -9.77 -11.67
CA TRP A 159 -21.82 -8.99 -11.28
C TRP A 159 -23.09 -9.78 -11.58
N GLN A 160 -24.03 -9.77 -10.64
CA GLN A 160 -25.32 -10.41 -10.79
C GLN A 160 -26.43 -9.43 -10.41
N SER A 161 -27.40 -9.24 -11.31
CA SER A 161 -28.54 -8.37 -11.05
C SER A 161 -29.43 -8.92 -9.93
N GLY A 162 -29.89 -8.05 -9.04
CA GLY A 162 -30.86 -8.39 -7.99
C GLY A 162 -30.31 -9.17 -6.78
N ARG A 163 -28.99 -9.30 -6.64
CA ARG A 163 -28.37 -10.02 -5.52
C ARG A 163 -27.24 -9.21 -4.87
N ILE A 164 -27.27 -9.14 -3.54
CA ILE A 164 -26.11 -8.76 -2.73
C ILE A 164 -25.34 -10.03 -2.41
N LEU A 165 -24.05 -10.03 -2.69
CA LEU A 165 -23.18 -11.17 -2.47
C LEU A 165 -22.73 -11.21 -1.00
N ASN A 166 -22.15 -12.33 -0.57
CA ASN A 166 -21.72 -12.52 0.82
C ASN A 166 -20.68 -11.49 1.30
N ASN A 167 -20.06 -10.75 0.37
CA ASN A 167 -19.13 -9.66 0.67
C ASN A 167 -19.83 -8.31 0.95
N GLY A 168 -21.17 -8.25 0.95
CA GLY A 168 -21.94 -7.02 1.12
C GLY A 168 -22.00 -6.12 -0.10
N ASN A 169 -21.39 -6.53 -1.23
CA ASN A 169 -21.37 -5.79 -2.49
C ASN A 169 -22.22 -6.50 -3.57
N VAL A 170 -22.53 -5.76 -4.62
CA VAL A 170 -23.24 -6.28 -5.82
C VAL A 170 -22.30 -6.95 -6.82
N PHE A 171 -20.99 -6.86 -6.59
CA PHE A 171 -19.96 -7.42 -7.45
C PHE A 171 -18.83 -8.07 -6.65
N VAL A 172 -18.08 -8.95 -7.31
CA VAL A 172 -16.84 -9.56 -6.79
C VAL A 172 -15.75 -9.40 -7.83
N ARG A 173 -14.61 -8.85 -7.43
CA ARG A 173 -13.38 -8.87 -8.24
C ARG A 173 -12.54 -10.06 -7.77
N SER A 174 -12.21 -10.97 -8.69
CA SER A 174 -11.43 -12.16 -8.36
C SER A 174 -10.58 -12.61 -9.55
N THR A 175 -9.84 -13.70 -9.38
CA THR A 175 -8.97 -14.30 -10.39
C THR A 175 -9.24 -15.79 -10.51
N ILE A 176 -9.29 -16.30 -11.74
CA ILE A 176 -9.33 -17.74 -12.04
C ILE A 176 -7.91 -18.21 -12.34
N GLU A 177 -7.49 -19.33 -11.74
CA GLU A 177 -6.23 -19.97 -12.07
C GLU A 177 -6.35 -20.75 -13.38
N GLN A 178 -5.46 -20.48 -14.32
CA GLN A 178 -5.38 -21.13 -15.61
C GLN A 178 -4.19 -22.08 -15.60
N GLU A 179 -4.35 -23.29 -16.12
CA GLU A 179 -3.20 -24.15 -16.39
C GLU A 179 -2.34 -23.54 -17.50
N CYS A 180 -1.09 -23.18 -17.17
CA CYS A 180 -0.14 -22.70 -18.17
C CYS A 180 0.20 -23.84 -19.14
N ARG A 181 -0.43 -23.88 -20.32
CA ARG A 181 0.02 -24.78 -21.40
C ARG A 181 1.42 -24.34 -21.87
N ARG A 182 2.32 -25.31 -22.11
CA ARG A 182 3.69 -25.14 -22.62
C ARG A 182 3.76 -24.61 -24.08
N GLY A 183 2.83 -23.74 -24.49
CA GLY A 183 2.75 -23.22 -25.86
C GLY A 183 3.76 -22.12 -26.18
N CYS A 184 4.54 -21.66 -25.21
CA CYS A 184 5.46 -20.53 -25.40
C CYS A 184 6.93 -20.98 -25.53
N GLY A 185 7.22 -22.08 -26.25
CA GLY A 185 8.59 -22.48 -26.68
C GLY A 185 9.70 -22.55 -25.62
N ALA A 186 9.37 -22.37 -24.35
CA ALA A 186 10.31 -22.20 -23.26
C ALA A 186 10.45 -23.54 -22.53
N LYS A 187 11.66 -24.09 -22.56
CA LYS A 187 12.06 -25.36 -21.93
C LYS A 187 11.90 -25.35 -20.39
N PHE A 188 11.75 -24.16 -19.80
CA PHE A 188 11.58 -23.93 -18.36
C PHE A 188 10.41 -22.98 -18.11
N VAL A 189 9.70 -23.17 -16.98
CA VAL A 189 8.67 -22.27 -16.48
C VAL A 189 9.31 -20.91 -16.21
N ARG A 190 9.29 -20.00 -17.19
CA ARG A 190 9.72 -18.63 -16.96
C ARG A 190 8.66 -17.97 -16.08
N HIS A 191 9.04 -17.63 -14.84
CA HIS A 191 8.29 -16.66 -14.06
C HIS A 191 8.29 -15.35 -14.85
N CYS A 192 7.16 -14.98 -15.45
CA CYS A 192 7.04 -13.69 -16.11
C CYS A 192 7.11 -12.56 -15.08
N PRO A 193 7.74 -11.42 -15.42
CA PRO A 193 7.76 -10.25 -14.54
C PRO A 193 6.32 -9.80 -14.24
N LYS A 194 6.06 -9.38 -12.99
CA LYS A 194 4.73 -8.98 -12.54
C LYS A 194 4.24 -7.78 -13.38
N VAL A 195 3.02 -7.86 -13.90
CA VAL A 195 2.35 -6.69 -14.50
C VAL A 195 2.01 -5.71 -13.37
N PRO A 196 2.38 -4.42 -13.49
CA PRO A 196 2.00 -3.41 -12.52
C PRO A 196 0.48 -3.23 -12.54
N THR A 197 -0.19 -3.62 -11.46
CA THR A 197 -1.62 -3.37 -11.26
C THR A 197 -1.81 -1.90 -10.86
N VAL A 198 -2.32 -1.08 -11.78
CA VAL A 198 -2.77 0.30 -11.48
C VAL A 198 -4.03 0.21 -10.62
N GLY A 199 -4.12 0.99 -9.54
CA GLY A 199 -5.23 0.96 -8.58
C GLY A 199 -4.90 0.34 -7.22
N LYS A 200 -3.71 -0.24 -7.04
CA LYS A 200 -3.12 -0.39 -5.70
C LYS A 200 -2.47 0.92 -5.30
N GLY A 201 -3.28 1.92 -4.99
CA GLY A 201 -2.86 2.88 -3.98
C GLY A 201 -2.53 2.08 -2.73
N ASP A 202 -1.26 2.14 -2.32
CA ASP A 202 -0.68 1.68 -1.06
C ASP A 202 -1.25 0.41 -0.40
N PHE A 203 -0.34 -0.52 -0.08
CA PHE A 203 -0.57 -1.76 0.68
C PHE A 203 -1.06 -2.98 -0.11
N VAL A 204 -0.21 -3.49 -1.01
CA VAL A 204 0.15 -4.91 -0.86
C VAL A 204 1.15 -4.96 0.28
N GLY A 205 0.61 -5.00 1.50
CA GLY A 205 1.41 -5.45 2.62
C GLY A 205 1.81 -6.87 2.31
N GLU A 206 3.01 -7.05 1.75
CA GLU A 206 3.77 -8.24 2.07
C GLU A 206 3.70 -8.37 3.58
N HIS A 207 3.22 -9.51 4.07
CA HIS A 207 3.12 -9.84 5.47
C HIS A 207 4.49 -9.65 6.12
N ARG A 208 4.73 -8.48 6.71
CA ARG A 208 6.00 -8.18 7.35
C ARG A 208 5.71 -7.70 8.76
N ILE A 209 6.00 -8.58 9.71
CA ILE A 209 6.05 -8.28 11.15
C ILE A 209 7.02 -7.11 11.40
N PHE A 210 8.07 -7.01 10.59
CA PHE A 210 9.04 -5.92 10.58
C PHE A 210 8.76 -4.91 9.47
N LEU A 211 8.55 -3.64 9.83
CA LEU A 211 8.50 -2.58 8.81
C LEU A 211 9.89 -2.34 8.22
N PRO A 212 9.99 -1.88 6.95
CA PRO A 212 11.27 -1.47 6.36
C PRO A 212 12.03 -0.45 7.23
N SER A 213 11.30 0.44 7.92
CA SER A 213 11.88 1.41 8.84
C SER A 213 12.40 0.81 10.15
N ASP A 214 11.89 -0.35 10.58
CA ASP A 214 12.44 -1.08 11.73
C ASP A 214 13.77 -1.75 11.35
N LEU A 215 13.81 -2.39 10.17
CA LEU A 215 15.02 -3.05 9.65
C LEU A 215 16.16 -2.05 9.41
N PHE A 216 15.85 -0.91 8.78
CA PHE A 216 16.81 0.17 8.58
C PHE A 216 17.40 0.66 9.92
N CYS A 217 16.57 0.80 10.95
CA CYS A 217 17.00 1.24 12.28
C CYS A 217 17.96 0.24 12.93
N ILE A 218 17.68 -1.06 12.83
CA ILE A 218 18.54 -2.13 13.39
C ILE A 218 19.87 -2.18 12.64
N ILE A 219 19.86 -2.11 11.30
CA ILE A 219 21.09 -2.12 10.50
C ILE A 219 21.95 -0.89 10.82
N ALA A 220 21.35 0.31 10.93
CA ALA A 220 22.06 1.52 11.30
C ALA A 220 22.68 1.46 12.71
N PHE A 221 22.02 0.77 13.65
CA PHE A 221 22.59 0.52 14.99
C PHE A 221 23.84 -0.37 14.92
N LEU A 222 23.77 -1.49 14.19
CA LEU A 222 24.89 -2.42 14.07
C LEU A 222 26.11 -1.78 13.39
N LEU A 223 25.88 -0.99 12.34
CA LEU A 223 26.96 -0.29 11.64
C LEU A 223 27.61 0.79 12.51
N SER A 224 26.82 1.51 13.31
CA SER A 224 27.34 2.62 14.12
C SER A 224 28.20 2.18 15.31
N LEU A 225 28.08 0.93 15.78
CA LEU A 225 28.94 0.36 16.84
C LEU A 225 30.42 0.25 16.44
N SER A 226 30.73 0.21 15.15
CA SER A 226 32.11 0.09 14.65
C SER A 226 33.01 1.26 15.05
N LEU A 227 32.46 2.48 15.13
CA LEU A 227 33.25 3.69 15.39
C LEU A 227 33.69 3.83 16.85
N PRO A 228 32.81 3.64 17.87
CA PRO A 228 33.26 3.59 19.25
C PRO A 228 34.21 2.40 19.53
N ALA A 229 34.00 1.25 18.87
CA ALA A 229 34.91 0.11 18.98
C ALA A 229 36.32 0.45 18.48
N ALA A 230 36.44 1.18 17.36
CA ALA A 230 37.71 1.71 16.88
C ALA A 230 38.35 2.66 17.91
N GLY A 231 37.56 3.52 18.56
CA GLY A 231 38.04 4.40 19.65
C GLY A 231 38.64 3.62 20.82
N PHE A 232 38.01 2.53 21.27
CA PHE A 232 38.58 1.66 22.29
C PHE A 232 39.89 1.00 21.82
N ILE A 233 39.94 0.50 20.58
CA ILE A 233 41.14 -0.15 20.03
C ILE A 233 42.31 0.85 19.97
N LEU A 234 42.07 2.09 19.56
CA LEU A 234 43.10 3.14 19.50
C LEU A 234 43.73 3.40 20.87
N ILE A 235 42.91 3.50 21.91
CA ILE A 235 43.40 3.67 23.29
C ILE A 235 44.17 2.44 23.77
N TYR A 236 43.61 1.23 23.61
CA TYR A 236 44.26 0.01 24.11
C TYR A 236 45.55 -0.35 23.38
N THR A 237 45.68 0.04 22.11
CA THR A 237 46.90 -0.21 21.31
C THR A 237 47.93 0.92 21.42
N ASN A 238 47.68 1.96 22.23
CA ASN A 238 48.52 3.15 22.37
C ASN A 238 48.88 3.81 21.02
N ASN A 239 48.02 3.71 20.01
CA ASN A 239 48.22 4.27 18.67
C ASN A 239 47.34 5.51 18.43
N ASP A 240 46.97 6.22 19.49
CA ASP A 240 46.10 7.38 19.37
C ASP A 240 46.86 8.59 18.80
N ILE A 241 46.17 9.37 17.99
CA ILE A 241 46.74 10.56 17.32
C ILE A 241 46.19 11.79 18.03
N GLU A 242 47.08 12.53 18.69
CA GLU A 242 46.73 13.75 19.44
C GLU A 242 46.58 14.94 18.49
N PHE A 243 45.45 15.65 18.57
CA PHE A 243 45.18 16.85 17.75
C PHE A 243 45.42 18.17 18.50
N GLY A 244 45.28 18.19 19.84
CA GLY A 244 45.57 19.37 20.66
C GLY A 244 44.98 19.34 22.07
N TYR A 245 45.41 20.28 22.91
CA TYR A 245 45.01 20.38 24.32
C TYR A 245 44.07 21.58 24.56
N TYR A 246 43.00 21.37 25.32
CA TYR A 246 42.14 22.46 25.79
C TYR A 246 42.46 22.87 27.25
N ASN A 247 42.89 21.92 28.08
CA ASN A 247 43.39 22.14 29.45
C ASN A 247 44.23 20.93 29.90
N SER A 248 44.97 20.98 31.02
CA SER A 248 45.83 19.87 31.53
C SER A 248 45.10 18.56 31.87
N VAL A 249 43.78 18.52 31.67
CA VAL A 249 42.87 17.43 32.01
C VAL A 249 42.11 16.88 30.79
N PHE A 250 42.03 17.64 29.69
CA PHE A 250 41.22 17.28 28.51
C PHE A 250 42.07 17.24 27.23
N TYR A 251 42.28 16.02 26.76
CA TYR A 251 42.98 15.69 25.51
C TYR A 251 41.94 15.55 24.39
N CYS A 252 42.21 16.16 23.23
CA CYS A 252 41.42 16.00 22.03
C CYS A 252 42.19 15.09 21.07
N ASP A 253 41.80 13.82 21.04
CA ASP A 253 42.49 12.77 20.30
C ASP A 253 41.56 12.17 19.24
N LEU A 254 42.11 11.35 18.35
CA LEU A 254 41.30 10.62 17.37
C LEU A 254 40.27 9.72 18.06
N SER A 255 40.61 9.13 19.21
CA SER A 255 39.64 8.40 20.04
C SER A 255 38.48 9.28 20.53
N THR A 256 38.69 10.56 20.85
CA THR A 256 37.64 11.51 21.26
C THR A 256 36.57 11.66 20.17
N LEU A 257 37.00 11.78 18.91
CA LEU A 257 36.09 11.85 17.75
C LEU A 257 35.33 10.54 17.55
N CYS A 258 36.00 9.40 17.74
CA CYS A 258 35.35 8.09 17.71
C CYS A 258 34.31 7.92 18.84
N PHE A 259 34.61 8.38 20.05
CA PHE A 259 33.65 8.35 21.16
C PHE A 259 32.53 9.36 21.02
N TYR A 260 32.72 10.46 20.29
CA TYR A 260 31.60 11.35 19.94
C TYR A 260 30.49 10.60 19.20
N MET A 261 30.83 9.63 18.37
CA MET A 261 29.86 8.77 17.69
C MET A 261 29.08 7.84 18.63
N LEU A 262 29.54 7.65 19.88
CA LEU A 262 28.77 6.93 20.90
C LEU A 262 27.44 7.65 21.21
N SER A 263 27.38 8.99 21.09
CA SER A 263 26.12 9.75 21.22
C SER A 263 25.07 9.31 20.20
N VAL A 264 25.51 9.07 18.96
CA VAL A 264 24.66 8.60 17.85
C VAL A 264 24.23 7.16 18.08
N VAL A 265 25.15 6.30 18.55
CA VAL A 265 24.84 4.90 18.89
C VAL A 265 23.79 4.83 19.99
N LEU A 266 23.95 5.59 21.08
CA LEU A 266 22.99 5.62 22.19
C LEU A 266 21.63 6.17 21.76
N ASP A 267 21.60 7.17 20.88
CA ASP A 267 20.36 7.69 20.31
C ASP A 267 19.64 6.63 19.46
N ILE A 268 20.35 5.95 18.54
CA ILE A 268 19.77 4.88 17.72
C ILE A 268 19.32 3.70 18.60
N PHE A 269 20.08 3.35 19.63
CA PHE A 269 19.73 2.30 20.60
C PHE A 269 18.38 2.60 21.29
N CYS A 270 18.21 3.83 21.78
CA CYS A 270 16.94 4.28 22.36
C CYS A 270 15.80 4.23 21.32
N ALA A 271 16.09 4.47 20.03
CA ALA A 271 15.13 4.30 18.93
C ALA A 271 14.66 2.86 18.76
N CYS A 272 15.60 1.91 18.83
CA CYS A 272 15.31 0.49 18.76
C CYS A 272 14.43 0.07 19.94
N LEU A 273 14.80 0.47 21.17
CA LEU A 273 14.01 0.17 22.38
C LEU A 273 12.56 0.64 22.29
N GLN A 274 12.33 1.86 21.80
CA GLN A 274 10.97 2.40 21.62
C GLN A 274 10.11 1.61 20.62
N ARG A 275 10.71 0.88 19.68
CA ARG A 275 10.00 0.08 18.67
C ARG A 275 9.61 -1.31 19.18
N ILE A 276 10.33 -1.86 20.17
CA ILE A 276 10.12 -3.22 20.70
C ILE A 276 8.67 -3.48 21.14
N PRO A 277 7.99 -2.61 21.92
CA PRO A 277 6.62 -2.87 22.35
C PRO A 277 5.63 -3.01 21.18
N GLY A 278 5.83 -2.23 20.11
CA GLY A 278 4.99 -2.30 18.91
C GLY A 278 5.20 -3.59 18.11
N ILE A 279 6.44 -4.05 18.02
CA ILE A 279 6.79 -5.33 17.38
C ILE A 279 6.24 -6.50 18.22
N LEU A 280 6.46 -6.48 19.55
CA LEU A 280 5.99 -7.52 20.46
C LEU A 280 4.45 -7.62 20.47
N LYS A 281 3.75 -6.47 20.49
CA LYS A 281 2.29 -6.44 20.39
C LYS A 281 1.80 -7.03 19.07
N SER A 282 2.46 -6.76 17.95
CA SER A 282 2.11 -7.33 16.64
C SER A 282 2.36 -8.85 16.61
N LEU A 283 3.46 -9.31 17.22
CA LEU A 283 3.83 -10.72 17.30
C LEU A 283 2.85 -11.53 18.18
N VAL A 284 2.38 -10.95 19.30
CA VAL A 284 1.42 -11.61 20.21
C VAL A 284 -0.01 -11.57 19.67
N SER A 285 -0.44 -10.46 19.06
CA SER A 285 -1.84 -10.30 18.62
C SER A 285 -2.12 -10.82 17.22
N GLY A 286 -1.10 -11.17 16.43
CA GLY A 286 -1.24 -11.52 15.02
C GLY A 286 -1.73 -10.37 14.12
N ASN A 287 -1.95 -9.18 14.70
CA ASN A 287 -2.46 -8.02 13.98
C ASN A 287 -1.34 -7.27 13.25
N THR A 288 -1.65 -6.79 12.06
CA THR A 288 -0.72 -6.06 11.19
C THR A 288 -0.41 -4.66 11.71
N ARG A 289 0.87 -4.27 11.66
CA ARG A 289 1.32 -2.91 12.03
C ARG A 289 1.34 -2.01 10.79
N GLN A 290 0.64 -0.88 10.85
CA GLN A 290 0.66 0.13 9.79
C GLN A 290 1.68 1.24 10.09
N GLU A 291 2.28 1.80 9.03
CA GLU A 291 3.24 2.89 9.15
C GLU A 291 2.52 4.22 9.41
N LYS A 292 2.76 4.83 10.59
CA LYS A 292 2.19 6.14 10.93
C LYS A 292 3.07 7.25 10.35
N LYS A 293 2.48 8.13 9.53
CA LYS A 293 3.14 9.35 9.04
C LYS A 293 2.96 10.48 10.06
N TYR A 294 4.03 11.24 10.32
CA TYR A 294 4.04 12.34 11.30
C TYR A 294 4.47 13.64 10.63
N LEU A 295 3.81 14.74 10.97
CA LEU A 295 4.30 16.09 10.67
C LEU A 295 5.39 16.45 11.68
N LYS A 296 6.57 16.84 11.18
CA LYS A 296 7.67 17.34 12.03
C LYS A 296 7.51 18.84 12.22
N ALA A 297 7.34 19.30 13.46
CA ALA A 297 7.36 20.73 13.77
C ALA A 297 8.78 21.30 13.66
N ILE A 298 8.90 22.46 13.01
CA ILE A 298 10.16 23.17 12.70
C ILE A 298 10.97 23.52 13.96
N ILE A 299 10.28 23.80 15.07
CA ILE A 299 10.86 24.20 16.38
C ILE A 299 11.89 23.18 16.92
N TRP A 300 11.82 21.92 16.50
CA TRP A 300 12.69 20.85 17.01
C TRP A 300 14.03 20.72 16.29
N GLN A 301 14.32 21.50 15.23
CA GLN A 301 15.63 21.46 14.58
C GLN A 301 16.72 22.14 15.43
N ASP A 302 16.43 23.28 16.06
CA ASP A 302 17.41 24.01 16.87
C ASP A 302 17.75 23.29 18.18
N ALA A 303 16.76 22.61 18.78
CA ALA A 303 16.97 21.77 19.96
C ALA A 303 17.92 20.59 19.70
N VAL A 304 17.97 20.07 18.46
CA VAL A 304 18.86 18.95 18.08
C VAL A 304 20.32 19.41 18.06
N LEU A 305 20.61 20.61 17.59
CA LEU A 305 21.96 21.15 17.60
C LEU A 305 22.48 21.35 19.04
N GLY A 306 21.64 21.87 19.93
CA GLY A 306 21.97 22.02 21.35
C GLY A 306 22.24 20.68 22.06
N TYR A 307 21.49 19.63 21.73
CA TYR A 307 21.72 18.28 22.24
C TYR A 307 23.10 17.73 21.82
N TYR A 308 23.48 17.90 20.56
CA TYR A 308 24.78 17.46 20.07
C TYR A 308 25.94 18.22 20.72
N ALA A 309 25.76 19.52 21.03
CA ALA A 309 26.74 20.28 21.80
C ALA A 309 26.93 19.74 23.23
N ILE A 310 25.84 19.36 23.92
CA ILE A 310 25.92 18.72 25.25
C ILE A 310 26.64 17.35 25.17
N CYS A 311 26.45 16.62 24.08
CA CYS A 311 27.12 15.33 23.87
C CYS A 311 28.65 15.46 23.79
N VAL A 312 29.20 16.59 23.31
CA VAL A 312 30.65 16.86 23.34
C VAL A 312 31.18 16.92 24.78
N GLY A 313 30.42 17.52 25.70
CA GLY A 313 30.79 17.53 27.12
C GLY A 313 30.77 16.13 27.73
N MET A 314 29.76 15.33 27.38
CA MET A 314 29.63 13.94 27.84
C MET A 314 30.76 13.04 27.34
N THR A 315 31.25 13.26 26.11
CA THR A 315 32.33 12.46 25.52
C THR A 315 33.66 12.73 26.20
N LEU A 316 33.95 13.99 26.50
CA LEU A 316 35.14 14.38 27.26
C LEU A 316 35.09 13.83 28.69
N TRP A 317 33.91 13.86 29.33
CA TRP A 317 33.74 13.31 30.67
C TRP A 317 33.89 11.78 30.69
N PHE A 318 33.37 11.09 29.66
CA PHE A 318 33.54 9.65 29.47
C PHE A 318 35.02 9.27 29.29
N GLN A 319 35.73 9.99 28.41
CA GLN A 319 37.16 9.76 28.17
C GLN A 319 38.00 10.00 29.43
N TYR A 320 37.70 11.04 30.21
CA TYR A 320 38.37 11.29 31.50
C TYR A 320 38.20 10.12 32.49
N HIS A 321 37.00 9.56 32.60
CA HIS A 321 36.75 8.41 33.48
C HIS A 321 37.37 7.11 32.95
N LEU A 322 37.51 6.98 31.63
CA LEU A 322 38.18 5.85 30.98
C LEU A 322 39.67 5.82 31.30
N PHE A 323 40.36 6.96 31.21
CA PHE A 323 41.80 7.04 31.54
C PHE A 323 42.11 6.90 33.03
N ASN A 324 41.21 7.37 33.90
CA ASN A 324 41.39 7.28 35.35
C ASN A 324 40.89 5.97 35.97
N TYR A 325 40.49 4.98 35.16
CA TYR A 325 39.96 3.68 35.60
C TYR A 325 38.88 3.79 36.69
N ARG A 326 37.99 4.78 36.58
CA ARG A 326 36.86 4.99 37.51
C ARG A 326 35.59 4.31 36.99
N GLU A 327 34.55 4.27 37.81
CA GLU A 327 33.25 3.66 37.50
C GLU A 327 32.59 4.22 36.21
N LEU A 328 32.89 3.60 35.07
CA LEU A 328 32.36 3.96 33.74
C LEU A 328 30.83 3.83 33.65
N GLY A 329 30.25 2.93 34.44
CA GLY A 329 28.81 2.64 34.45
C GLY A 329 27.96 3.86 34.82
N PHE A 330 28.44 4.71 35.73
CA PHE A 330 27.73 5.91 36.16
C PHE A 330 27.61 6.93 35.02
N VAL A 331 28.71 7.16 34.30
CA VAL A 331 28.77 8.12 33.17
C VAL A 331 27.90 7.64 32.02
N LEU A 332 27.97 6.35 31.67
CA LEU A 332 27.12 5.73 30.64
C LEU A 332 25.63 5.78 31.02
N GLY A 333 25.30 5.54 32.29
CA GLY A 333 23.93 5.63 32.79
C GLY A 333 23.35 7.04 32.67
N PHE A 334 24.13 8.06 33.06
CA PHE A 334 23.71 9.46 32.93
C PHE A 334 23.54 9.87 31.46
N TRP A 335 24.45 9.41 30.59
CA TRP A 335 24.37 9.66 29.16
C TRP A 335 23.12 9.05 28.53
N LEU A 336 22.83 7.78 28.85
CA LEU A 336 21.61 7.09 28.41
C LEU A 336 20.34 7.83 28.84
N MET A 337 20.30 8.31 30.09
CA MET A 337 19.17 9.08 30.61
C MET A 337 18.95 10.39 29.83
N LEU A 338 20.04 11.09 29.50
CA LEU A 338 19.99 12.31 28.70
C LEU A 338 19.49 12.05 27.27
N CYS A 339 19.94 10.96 26.62
CA CYS A 339 19.44 10.52 25.31
C CYS A 339 17.93 10.19 25.34
N MET A 340 17.49 9.44 26.36
CA MET A 340 16.08 9.07 26.54
C MET A 340 15.19 10.30 26.75
N PHE A 341 15.63 11.24 27.59
CA PHE A 341 14.92 12.48 27.85
C PHE A 341 14.77 13.34 26.59
N PHE A 342 15.84 13.52 25.83
CA PHE A 342 15.80 14.30 24.60
C PHE A 342 14.88 13.68 23.54
N ARG A 343 14.88 12.34 23.42
CA ARG A 343 13.95 11.64 22.55
C ARG A 343 12.50 11.77 22.97
N PHE A 344 12.23 11.73 24.26
CA PHE A 344 10.88 11.95 24.78
C PHE A 344 10.36 13.34 24.37
N LEU A 345 11.18 14.38 24.55
CA LEU A 345 10.84 15.74 24.09
C LEU A 345 10.56 15.79 22.58
N ARG A 346 11.40 15.15 21.76
CA ARG A 346 11.22 15.08 20.31
C ARG A 346 9.96 14.30 19.89
N LEU A 347 9.50 13.34 20.68
CA LEU A 347 8.27 12.60 20.43
C LEU A 347 7.03 13.41 20.77
N SER A 348 7.04 14.18 21.86
CA SER A 348 5.95 15.04 22.29
C SER A 348 5.59 16.12 21.25
N GLY A 349 6.54 16.51 20.41
CA GLY A 349 6.35 17.44 19.30
C GLY A 349 5.76 16.85 18.01
N LYS A 350 5.46 15.55 17.95
CA LYS A 350 4.94 14.90 16.74
C LYS A 350 3.42 14.89 16.76
N GLN A 351 2.80 15.45 15.72
CA GLN A 351 1.37 15.26 15.47
C GLN A 351 1.18 14.08 14.50
N GLU A 352 0.33 13.12 14.89
CA GLU A 352 -0.07 12.01 14.03
C GLU A 352 -0.93 12.52 12.88
N ILE A 353 -0.52 12.23 11.64
CA ILE A 353 -1.37 12.46 10.48
C ILE A 353 -2.40 11.34 10.49
N ASN A 354 -3.62 11.65 10.91
CA ASN A 354 -4.71 10.68 10.89
C ASN A 354 -5.27 10.64 9.46
N PRO A 355 -5.12 9.54 8.70
CA PRO A 355 -5.55 9.48 7.31
C PRO A 355 -7.07 9.64 7.14
N ASN A 356 -7.83 9.53 8.24
CA ASN A 356 -9.30 9.62 8.26
C ASN A 356 -9.85 10.96 8.81
N LYS A 357 -9.06 12.04 8.91
CA LYS A 357 -9.53 13.39 9.34
C LYS A 357 -9.12 14.55 8.42
#